data_AF-A0A418XDS0-F1
#
_entry.id   AF-A0A418XDS0-F1
#
_cell.length_a   1.000
_cell.length_b   1.000
_cell.length_c   1.000
_cell.angle_alpha   90.00
_cell.angle_beta   90.00
_cell.angle_gamma   90.00
#
_symmetry.space_group_name_H-M   'P 1'
#
loop_
_entity.id
_entity.type
_entity.pdbx_description
1 polymer ?
#
loop_
_entity_poly.entity_id
_entity_poly.type
_entity_poly.pdbx_seq_one_letter_code
_entity_poly.pdbx_strand_id
1 'polypeptide(L)'
;GVQTALQMKTADGIYINIHEAALVDYSCMHLSLDDKNLVFTSQLTPDAQGNMAHMQTPCHTPWRTIMVVDDARKVLASRLILNLNEPCKYSDTSWIKPVKYIGVWWEMIGGGKQWSYTNDLPSVKLGETDYTKVKP
;
A
#
# COMPACT_ATOMS: atom_id res chain seq x y z
N GLY A 1 3.05 0.55 -16.61
CA GLY A 1 3.71 0.13 -15.36
C GLY A 1 2.77 -0.72 -14.53
N VAL A 2 3.31 -1.55 -13.65
CA VAL A 2 2.58 -2.40 -12.70
C VAL A 2 2.98 -2.02 -11.27
N GLN A 3 2.11 -2.32 -10.30
CA GLN A 3 2.42 -2.15 -8.88
C GLN A 3 3.09 -3.40 -8.31
N THR A 4 3.81 -3.25 -7.19
CA THR A 4 4.33 -4.37 -6.41
C THR A 4 3.41 -4.67 -5.21
N ALA A 5 3.35 -5.87 -4.64
CA ALA A 5 4.14 -7.07 -4.92
C ALA A 5 3.74 -7.76 -6.24
N LEU A 6 4.65 -7.75 -7.23
CA LEU A 6 4.42 -8.36 -8.53
C LEU A 6 4.65 -9.87 -8.44
N GLN A 7 3.58 -10.65 -8.56
CA GLN A 7 3.64 -12.12 -8.57
C GLN A 7 3.63 -12.66 -10.01
N MET A 8 4.58 -13.54 -10.32
CA MET A 8 4.72 -14.18 -11.62
C MET A 8 4.92 -15.69 -11.47
N LYS A 9 4.66 -16.42 -12.56
CA LYS A 9 4.98 -17.83 -12.73
C LYS A 9 5.64 -18.03 -14.09
N THR A 10 6.79 -18.69 -14.14
CA THR A 10 7.48 -19.02 -15.38
C THR A 10 6.87 -20.27 -16.03
N ALA A 11 7.18 -20.50 -17.31
CA ALA A 11 6.76 -21.72 -18.02
C ALA A 11 7.30 -23.00 -17.34
N ASP A 12 8.47 -22.93 -16.73
CA ASP A 12 9.12 -24.05 -16.02
C ASP A 12 8.58 -24.26 -14.60
N GLY A 13 7.50 -23.58 -14.22
CA GLY A 13 6.84 -23.78 -12.93
C GLY A 13 7.49 -23.06 -11.75
N ILE A 14 8.41 -22.12 -12.00
CA ILE A 14 9.02 -21.28 -10.95
C ILE A 14 8.11 -20.09 -10.66
N TYR A 15 7.94 -19.77 -9.38
CA TYR A 15 7.20 -18.61 -8.90
C TYR A 15 8.16 -17.51 -8.49
N ILE A 16 7.93 -16.29 -8.99
CA ILE A 16 8.75 -15.12 -8.71
C ILE A 16 7.87 -14.03 -8.09
N ASN A 17 8.32 -13.43 -7.00
CA ASN A 17 7.71 -12.24 -6.42
C ASN A 17 8.72 -11.09 -6.40
N ILE A 18 8.38 -9.95 -6.99
CA ILE A 18 9.19 -8.72 -6.93
C ILE A 18 8.46 -7.69 -6.07
N HIS A 19 9.12 -7.24 -5.00
CA HIS A 19 8.56 -6.29 -4.05
C HIS A 19 9.64 -5.43 -3.38
N GLU A 20 9.26 -4.59 -2.42
CA GLU A 20 10.18 -3.82 -1.60
C GLU A 20 9.93 -4.05 -0.10
N ALA A 21 10.92 -3.72 0.73
CA ALA A 21 10.82 -3.79 2.19
C ALA A 21 11.51 -2.58 2.83
N ALA A 22 11.03 -2.15 4.00
CA ALA A 22 11.50 -0.96 4.71
C ALA A 22 11.40 0.34 3.88
N LEU A 23 10.23 0.61 3.30
CA LEU A 23 9.93 1.87 2.62
C LEU A 23 9.81 3.02 3.65
N VAL A 24 10.95 3.61 4.00
CA VAL A 24 11.11 4.70 4.97
C VAL A 24 11.94 5.81 4.32
N ASP A 25 11.52 7.06 4.47
CA ASP A 25 12.22 8.26 3.94
C ASP A 25 12.60 8.18 2.45
N TYR A 26 11.80 7.47 1.66
CA TYR A 26 12.00 7.25 0.23
C TYR A 26 10.66 7.13 -0.49
N SER A 27 10.66 7.31 -1.82
CA SER A 27 9.43 7.18 -2.61
C SER A 27 9.08 5.72 -2.94
N CYS A 28 7.79 5.42 -2.99
CA CYS A 28 7.24 4.11 -3.30
C CYS A 28 7.68 3.62 -4.68
N MET A 29 8.01 2.33 -4.78
CA MET A 29 8.47 1.70 -6.02
C MET A 29 7.33 0.97 -6.76
N HIS A 30 7.08 1.39 -7.99
CA HIS A 30 6.40 0.62 -9.02
C HIS A 30 7.40 -0.03 -9.98
N LEU A 31 6.91 -0.82 -10.93
CA LEU A 31 7.74 -1.39 -12.00
C LEU A 31 7.23 -0.96 -13.37
N SER A 32 8.12 -0.46 -14.22
CA SER A 32 7.85 -0.26 -15.64
C SER A 32 8.36 -1.48 -16.41
N LEU A 33 7.51 -2.07 -17.25
CA LEU A 33 7.88 -3.21 -18.10
C LEU A 33 8.28 -2.67 -19.48
N ASP A 34 9.49 -2.97 -19.90
CA ASP A 34 9.83 -3.05 -21.32
C ASP A 34 9.41 -4.44 -21.82
N ASP A 35 8.30 -4.48 -22.55
CA ASP A 35 7.67 -5.71 -23.03
C ASP A 35 8.37 -6.33 -24.26
N LYS A 36 9.26 -5.57 -24.91
CA LYS A 36 10.07 -6.07 -26.03
C LYS A 36 11.24 -6.91 -25.54
N ASN A 37 11.85 -6.50 -24.42
CA ASN A 37 13.00 -7.16 -23.83
C ASN A 37 12.68 -7.93 -22.54
N LEU A 38 11.43 -7.85 -22.07
CA LEU A 38 10.95 -8.45 -20.81
C LEU A 38 11.75 -7.99 -19.59
N VAL A 39 12.04 -6.67 -19.53
CA VAL A 39 12.81 -6.06 -18.44
C VAL A 39 11.91 -5.20 -17.57
N PHE A 40 11.95 -5.45 -16.27
CA PHE A 40 11.34 -4.54 -15.30
C PHE A 40 12.38 -3.53 -14.79
N THR A 41 12.01 -2.24 -14.81
CA THR A 41 12.78 -1.14 -14.24
C THR A 41 12.00 -0.51 -13.09
N SER A 42 12.68 -0.19 -11.98
CA SER A 42 12.05 0.51 -10.86
C SER A 42 11.55 1.89 -11.29
N GLN A 43 10.27 2.17 -11.06
CA GLN A 43 9.61 3.44 -11.35
C GLN A 43 9.08 4.03 -10.03
N LEU A 44 9.74 5.06 -9.51
CA LEU A 44 9.34 5.69 -8.25
C LEU A 44 8.17 6.66 -8.45
N THR A 45 7.37 6.86 -7.40
CA THR A 45 6.32 7.89 -7.39
C THR A 45 6.96 9.30 -7.32
N PRO A 46 6.64 10.23 -8.24
CA PRO A 46 7.18 11.59 -8.18
C PRO A 46 6.46 12.48 -7.15
N ASP A 47 7.16 13.49 -6.65
CA ASP A 47 6.58 14.64 -5.96
C ASP A 47 5.88 15.60 -6.95
N ALA A 48 5.29 16.69 -6.45
CA ALA A 48 4.59 17.68 -7.27
C ALA A 48 5.47 18.40 -8.31
N GLN A 49 6.80 18.33 -8.18
CA GLN A 49 7.77 18.89 -9.11
C GLN A 49 8.39 17.83 -10.04
N GLY A 50 8.01 16.55 -9.89
CA GLY A 50 8.56 15.45 -10.66
C GLY A 50 9.79 14.77 -10.03
N ASN A 51 10.28 15.24 -8.88
CA ASN A 51 11.42 14.61 -8.21
C ASN A 51 10.98 13.31 -7.53
N MET A 52 11.81 12.28 -7.56
CA MET A 52 11.45 10.96 -7.05
C MET A 52 12.09 10.60 -5.71
N ALA A 53 13.08 11.37 -5.26
CA ALA A 53 13.67 11.26 -3.94
C ALA A 53 14.51 12.52 -3.64
N HIS A 54 14.48 12.99 -2.41
CA HIS A 54 15.42 13.98 -1.87
C HIS A 54 16.24 13.28 -0.79
N MET A 55 17.56 13.18 -0.99
CA MET A 55 18.43 12.34 -0.16
C MET A 55 19.56 13.16 0.44
N GLN A 56 19.89 12.89 1.72
CA GLN A 56 21.04 13.46 2.40
C GLN A 56 21.86 12.34 3.05
N THR A 57 23.18 12.33 2.82
CA THR A 57 24.05 11.30 3.40
C THR A 57 24.29 11.53 4.90
N PRO A 58 24.42 10.45 5.70
CA PRO A 58 24.26 9.04 5.32
C PRO A 58 22.78 8.64 5.17
N CYS A 59 22.45 7.94 4.08
CA CYS A 59 21.09 7.46 3.76
C CYS A 59 21.14 6.12 3.00
N HIS A 60 20.00 5.44 2.91
CA HIS A 60 19.83 4.21 2.14
C HIS A 60 18.50 4.24 1.38
N THR A 61 18.38 3.38 0.37
CA THR A 61 17.10 3.09 -0.25
C THR A 61 16.40 1.94 0.49
N PRO A 62 15.08 1.78 0.31
CA PRO A 62 14.39 0.56 0.70
C PRO A 62 14.96 -0.64 -0.03
N TRP A 63 14.92 -1.80 0.61
CA TRP A 63 15.32 -3.05 -0.02
C TRP A 63 14.46 -3.35 -1.24
N ARG A 64 15.07 -3.78 -2.34
CA ARG A 64 14.35 -4.48 -3.43
C ARG A 64 14.48 -5.98 -3.21
N THR A 65 13.36 -6.67 -3.26
CA THR A 65 13.29 -8.11 -2.97
C THR A 65 12.88 -8.87 -4.23
N ILE A 66 13.57 -9.98 -4.48
CA ILE A 66 13.22 -10.96 -5.51
C ILE A 66 13.13 -12.31 -4.81
N MET A 67 11.91 -12.78 -4.60
CA MET A 67 11.66 -14.11 -4.05
C MET A 67 11.46 -15.09 -5.18
N VAL A 68 12.21 -16.20 -5.17
CA VAL A 68 12.16 -17.22 -6.22
C VAL A 68 11.94 -18.58 -5.56
N VAL A 69 10.87 -19.27 -5.92
CA VAL A 69 10.52 -20.58 -5.34
C VAL A 69 9.93 -21.51 -6.39
N ASP A 70 10.08 -22.82 -6.17
CA ASP A 70 9.52 -23.90 -6.99
C ASP A 70 8.10 -24.34 -6.55
N ASP A 71 7.62 -23.81 -5.42
CA ASP A 71 6.31 -24.12 -4.84
C ASP A 71 5.65 -22.84 -4.36
N ALA A 72 4.48 -22.51 -4.91
CA ALA A 72 3.72 -21.32 -4.58
C ALA A 72 3.44 -21.15 -3.07
N ARG A 73 3.32 -22.26 -2.32
CA ARG A 73 3.11 -22.22 -0.86
C ARG A 73 4.29 -21.58 -0.13
N LYS A 74 5.50 -21.71 -0.67
CA LYS A 74 6.72 -21.10 -0.11
C LYS A 74 6.72 -19.59 -0.25
N VAL A 75 6.02 -19.02 -1.24
CA VAL A 75 5.83 -17.55 -1.34
C VAL A 75 5.09 -17.04 -0.10
N LEU A 76 3.97 -17.66 0.25
CA LEU A 76 3.14 -17.29 1.41
C LEU A 76 3.84 -17.56 2.76
N ALA A 77 4.68 -18.60 2.81
CA ALA A 77 5.42 -18.96 4.02
C ALA A 77 6.63 -18.05 4.28
N SER A 78 7.09 -17.29 3.28
CA SER A 78 8.27 -16.45 3.40
C SER A 78 8.11 -15.36 4.48
N ARG A 79 9.23 -15.00 5.09
CA ARG A 79 9.36 -13.89 6.06
C ARG A 79 10.34 -12.82 5.57
N LEU A 80 10.79 -12.90 4.31
CA LEU A 80 11.80 -12.01 3.74
C LEU A 80 11.49 -10.54 3.96
N ILE A 81 10.25 -10.11 3.68
CA ILE A 81 9.83 -8.71 3.85
C ILE A 81 9.96 -8.26 5.31
N LEU A 82 9.47 -9.07 6.27
CA LEU A 82 9.56 -8.75 7.70
C LEU A 82 11.01 -8.73 8.20
N ASN A 83 11.83 -9.69 7.77
CA ASN A 83 13.23 -9.83 8.22
C ASN A 83 14.15 -8.70 7.75
N LEU A 84 13.75 -7.96 6.70
CA LEU A 84 14.50 -6.81 6.17
C LEU A 84 14.08 -5.47 6.80
N ASN A 85 13.08 -5.48 7.69
CA ASN A 85 12.74 -4.30 8.47
C ASN A 85 13.57 -4.24 9.76
N GLU A 86 13.78 -3.02 10.26
CA GLU A 86 14.37 -2.81 11.57
C GLU A 86 13.56 -3.52 12.68
N PRO A 87 14.21 -3.99 13.76
CA PRO A 87 13.52 -4.55 14.91
C PRO A 87 12.47 -3.58 15.48
N CYS A 88 11.51 -4.13 16.23
CA CYS A 88 10.47 -3.35 16.89
C CYS A 88 11.07 -2.21 17.73
N LYS A 89 10.70 -0.96 17.41
CA LYS A 89 11.18 0.23 18.12
C LYS A 89 10.39 0.53 19.41
N TYR A 90 9.26 -0.15 19.64
CA TYR A 90 8.46 0.01 20.86
C TYR A 90 9.02 -0.87 21.98
N SER A 91 9.26 -0.28 23.14
CA SER A 91 9.65 -1.02 24.35
C SER A 91 8.47 -1.78 24.99
N ASP A 92 7.25 -1.28 24.83
CA ASP A 92 6.02 -1.94 25.26
C ASP A 92 5.01 -2.02 24.12
N THR A 93 4.59 -3.26 23.82
CA THR A 93 3.56 -3.60 22.82
C THR A 93 2.31 -4.22 23.45
N SER A 94 2.19 -4.18 24.78
CA SER A 94 1.10 -4.79 25.54
C SER A 94 -0.29 -4.26 25.15
N TRP A 95 -0.38 -3.03 24.65
CA TRP A 95 -1.61 -2.38 24.19
C TRP A 95 -2.04 -2.77 22.77
N ILE A 96 -1.14 -3.37 21.97
CA ILE A 96 -1.45 -3.82 20.61
C ILE A 96 -2.16 -5.18 20.69
N LYS A 97 -3.46 -5.22 20.36
CA LYS A 97 -4.29 -6.42 20.41
C LYS A 97 -5.00 -6.67 19.07
N PRO A 98 -5.09 -7.93 18.60
CA PRO A 98 -5.91 -8.27 17.44
C PRO A 98 -7.38 -7.90 17.65
N VAL A 99 -8.06 -7.44 16.59
CA VAL A 99 -9.47 -7.03 16.63
C VAL A 99 -10.27 -7.76 15.55
N LYS A 100 -11.42 -8.32 15.94
CA LYS A 100 -12.48 -8.77 15.04
C LYS A 100 -13.69 -7.86 15.28
N TYR A 101 -14.24 -7.23 14.24
CA TYR A 101 -15.31 -6.26 14.39
C TYR A 101 -16.36 -6.38 13.28
N ILE A 102 -17.52 -5.77 13.53
CA ILE A 102 -18.54 -5.43 12.54
C ILE A 102 -18.78 -3.92 12.63
N GLY A 103 -19.43 -3.33 11.63
CA GLY A 103 -19.75 -1.91 11.68
C GLY A 103 -20.81 -1.50 10.67
N VAL A 104 -21.41 -0.35 10.94
CA VAL A 104 -22.14 0.44 9.96
C VAL A 104 -21.13 0.87 8.89
N TRP A 105 -21.14 0.16 7.76
CA TRP A 105 -20.15 0.34 6.71
C TRP A 105 -20.67 -0.15 5.36
N TRP A 106 -21.07 -1.41 5.27
CA TRP A 106 -21.48 -2.02 4.01
C TRP A 106 -22.74 -1.39 3.42
N GLU A 107 -23.63 -0.85 4.25
CA GLU A 107 -24.81 -0.14 3.75
C GLU A 107 -24.44 1.07 2.89
N MET A 108 -23.29 1.73 3.16
CA MET A 108 -22.81 2.82 2.31
C MET A 108 -22.01 2.33 1.10
N ILE A 109 -21.11 1.35 1.30
CA ILE A 109 -20.30 0.79 0.20
C ILE A 109 -21.16 0.11 -0.86
N GLY A 110 -22.18 -0.64 -0.42
CA GLY A 110 -23.14 -1.29 -1.29
C GLY A 110 -24.19 -0.33 -1.87
N GLY A 111 -24.13 0.96 -1.54
CA GLY A 111 -25.05 2.00 -2.04
C GLY A 111 -26.48 1.92 -1.46
N GLY A 112 -26.69 1.16 -0.39
CA GLY A 112 -27.99 1.04 0.27
C GLY A 112 -28.37 2.26 1.11
N LYS A 113 -27.37 2.97 1.68
CA LYS A 113 -27.51 4.25 2.38
C LYS A 113 -26.37 5.19 2.04
N GLN A 114 -26.52 6.46 2.39
CA GLN A 114 -25.48 7.47 2.21
C GLN A 114 -24.58 7.58 3.46
N TRP A 115 -23.33 8.00 3.25
CA TRP A 115 -22.51 8.51 4.37
C TRP A 115 -22.99 9.88 4.83
N SER A 116 -23.47 10.71 3.90
CA SER A 116 -23.95 12.05 4.21
C SER A 116 -25.23 11.97 5.03
N TYR A 117 -25.38 12.92 5.96
CA TYR A 117 -26.63 13.12 6.66
C TYR A 117 -27.70 13.75 5.78
N THR A 118 -27.38 14.42 4.67
CA THR A 118 -28.41 15.07 3.84
C THR A 118 -28.00 15.10 2.38
N ASN A 119 -28.98 15.22 1.50
CA ASN A 119 -28.80 15.55 0.08
C ASN A 119 -29.35 16.93 -0.29
N ASP A 120 -29.84 17.71 0.68
CA ASP A 120 -30.50 18.99 0.45
C ASP A 120 -29.53 20.13 0.06
N LEU A 121 -28.22 19.93 0.27
CA LEU A 121 -27.21 20.97 0.12
C LEU A 121 -26.19 20.61 -0.97
N PRO A 122 -25.84 21.55 -1.87
CA PRO A 122 -24.81 21.32 -2.88
C PRO A 122 -23.39 21.30 -2.30
N SER A 123 -23.18 21.93 -1.15
CA SER A 123 -21.94 21.89 -0.36
C SER A 123 -22.22 22.33 1.07
N VAL A 124 -21.25 22.12 1.96
CA VAL A 124 -21.35 22.45 3.38
C VAL A 124 -20.12 23.21 3.84
N LYS A 125 -20.29 24.02 4.89
CA LYS A 125 -19.21 24.69 5.60
C LYS A 125 -19.28 24.32 7.07
N LEU A 126 -18.23 23.67 7.56
CA LEU A 126 -18.15 23.27 8.96
C LEU A 126 -18.16 24.52 9.86
N GLY A 127 -19.06 24.56 10.84
CA GLY A 127 -19.26 25.70 11.74
C GLY A 127 -20.29 26.74 11.26
N GLU A 128 -20.70 26.72 9.99
CA GLU A 128 -21.78 27.59 9.46
C GLU A 128 -23.05 26.80 9.10
N THR A 129 -22.90 25.63 8.46
CA THR A 129 -24.03 24.81 8.03
C THR A 129 -24.76 24.21 9.23
N ASP A 130 -26.03 24.57 9.39
CA ASP A 130 -26.90 24.06 10.44
C ASP A 130 -27.63 22.78 9.98
N TYR A 131 -27.04 21.63 10.29
CA TYR A 131 -27.61 20.32 9.94
C TYR A 131 -28.95 20.01 10.63
N THR A 132 -29.35 20.78 11.65
CA THR A 132 -30.67 20.62 12.28
C THR A 132 -31.80 21.17 11.39
N LYS A 133 -31.45 21.95 10.36
CA LYS A 133 -32.40 22.60 9.43
C LYS A 133 -32.50 21.91 8.06
N VAL A 134 -31.87 20.76 7.89
CA VAL A 134 -31.90 19.96 6.65
C VAL A 134 -32.40 18.56 6.91
N LYS A 135 -32.82 17.86 5.86
CA LYS A 135 -33.39 16.51 5.97
C LYS A 135 -32.30 15.44 5.94
N PRO A 136 -32.43 14.38 6.76
CA PRO A 136 -31.75 13.10 6.58
C PRO A 136 -31.76 12.59 5.12
#